data_AF-A0A939ZS36-F1
#
_entry.id   AF-A0A939ZS36-F1
#
_cell.length_a   1.000
_cell.length_b   1.000
_cell.length_c   1.000
_cell.angle_alpha   90.00
_cell.angle_beta   90.00
_cell.angle_gamma   90.00
#
_symmetry.space_group_name_H-M   'P 1'
#
loop_
_entity.id
_entity.type
_entity.pdbx_description
1 polymer ?
#
loop_
_entity_poly.entity_id
_entity_poly.type
_entity_poly.pdbx_seq_one_letter_code
_entity_poly.pdbx_strand_id
1 'polypeptide(L)'
;ERSKTCSACKDVIKETIPATGHDYGEWNETESATCTKDGEKERSCSTCGKVEKETILAHGHSYGEWEITTEAKCTEAGEKQRSCSECGKIETKTIEPLGHNYVNNECIRCHHVRAQSTEGVVFAYDSEFDGYYVKEYTGTASSVVIGASYDDGVHGEKSVTKIGEGAFIGNTEITTVVLPNTIRKILSHAFYDCAGLVDINIDFIPSEDIAADAFVGTMYE
;
A
#
# COMPACT_ATOMS: atom_id res chain seq x y z
N GLU A 1 -48.22 -40.57 -26.28
CA GLU A 1 -49.18 -41.30 -25.40
C GLU A 1 -50.02 -42.23 -26.25
N ARG A 2 -50.52 -43.34 -25.70
CA ARG A 2 -51.56 -44.16 -26.34
C ARG A 2 -52.72 -44.30 -25.36
N SER A 3 -53.95 -44.18 -25.87
CA SER A 3 -55.16 -44.40 -25.08
C SER A 3 -55.91 -45.61 -25.60
N LYS A 4 -56.49 -46.39 -24.70
CA LYS A 4 -57.48 -47.40 -25.03
C LYS A 4 -58.74 -47.11 -24.24
N THR A 5 -59.86 -47.08 -24.96
CA THR A 5 -61.19 -46.90 -24.39
C THR A 5 -61.85 -48.25 -24.22
N CYS A 6 -62.26 -48.56 -23.00
CA CYS A 6 -62.97 -49.79 -22.70
C CYS A 6 -64.33 -49.80 -23.42
N SER A 7 -64.57 -50.81 -24.25
CA SER A 7 -65.81 -50.91 -25.04
C SER A 7 -67.05 -51.18 -24.17
N ALA A 8 -66.87 -51.76 -22.97
CA ALA A 8 -67.94 -52.11 -22.03
C ALA A 8 -68.33 -50.96 -21.08
N CYS A 9 -67.38 -50.29 -20.42
CA CYS A 9 -67.67 -49.22 -19.43
C CYS A 9 -67.33 -47.80 -19.91
N LYS A 10 -66.75 -47.65 -21.10
CA LYS A 10 -66.32 -46.37 -21.71
C LYS A 10 -65.14 -45.65 -21.03
N ASP A 11 -64.55 -46.21 -19.98
CA ASP A 11 -63.36 -45.64 -19.34
C ASP A 11 -62.17 -45.58 -20.32
N VAL A 12 -61.44 -44.46 -20.28
CA VAL A 12 -60.25 -44.24 -21.11
C VAL A 12 -59.01 -44.43 -20.25
N ILE A 13 -58.28 -45.52 -20.50
CA ILE A 13 -56.97 -45.74 -19.89
C ILE A 13 -55.94 -45.09 -20.78
N LYS A 14 -55.24 -44.09 -20.26
CA LYS A 14 -54.12 -43.42 -20.93
C LYS A 14 -52.81 -44.01 -20.43
N GLU A 15 -51.98 -44.46 -21.36
CA GLU A 15 -50.65 -44.98 -21.08
C GLU A 15 -49.61 -44.04 -21.70
N THR A 16 -48.74 -43.49 -20.86
CA THR A 16 -47.66 -42.63 -21.31
C THR A 16 -46.61 -43.50 -21.98
N ILE A 17 -46.41 -43.33 -23.30
CA ILE A 17 -45.30 -43.98 -24.00
C ILE A 17 -44.03 -43.21 -23.61
N PRO A 18 -43.00 -43.86 -23.03
CA PRO A 18 -41.74 -43.21 -22.70
C PRO A 18 -41.12 -42.61 -23.97
N ALA A 19 -40.60 -41.39 -23.88
CA ALA A 19 -39.83 -40.82 -24.99
C ALA A 19 -38.58 -41.68 -25.24
N THR A 20 -38.29 -41.99 -26.50
CA THR A 20 -37.18 -42.86 -26.94
C THR A 20 -35.79 -42.23 -26.78
N GLY A 21 -35.67 -41.07 -26.11
CA GLY A 21 -34.47 -40.26 -26.09
C GLY A 21 -34.28 -39.45 -27.39
N HIS A 22 -33.30 -38.55 -27.38
CA HIS A 22 -32.89 -37.76 -28.54
C HIS A 22 -31.59 -38.32 -29.11
N ASP A 23 -31.49 -38.39 -30.44
CA ASP A 23 -30.29 -38.79 -31.18
C ASP A 23 -29.63 -37.52 -31.73
N TYR A 24 -28.92 -36.82 -30.86
CA TYR A 24 -28.21 -35.58 -31.22
C TYR A 24 -26.86 -35.88 -31.86
N GLY A 25 -26.57 -35.20 -32.96
CA GLY A 25 -25.25 -35.24 -33.60
C GLY A 25 -24.19 -34.42 -32.87
N GLU A 26 -23.04 -34.24 -33.55
CA GLU A 26 -21.95 -33.38 -33.09
C GLU A 26 -22.41 -31.92 -32.88
N TRP A 27 -21.75 -31.23 -31.96
CA TRP A 27 -21.97 -29.81 -31.74
C TRP A 27 -21.41 -28.99 -32.90
N ASN A 28 -22.19 -28.03 -33.36
CA ASN A 28 -21.79 -27.04 -34.35
C ASN A 28 -21.71 -25.65 -33.69
N GLU A 29 -20.55 -25.03 -33.73
CA GLU A 29 -20.36 -23.66 -33.22
C GLU A 29 -21.09 -22.66 -34.12
N THR A 30 -21.97 -21.85 -33.54
CA THR A 30 -22.76 -20.84 -34.25
C THR A 30 -22.23 -19.43 -34.01
N GLU A 31 -21.61 -19.19 -32.85
CA GLU A 31 -20.95 -17.95 -32.50
C GLU A 31 -19.70 -18.26 -31.66
N SER A 32 -18.55 -17.71 -32.06
CA SER A 32 -17.32 -17.90 -31.29
C SER A 32 -17.28 -17.00 -30.06
N ALA A 33 -16.75 -17.53 -28.96
CA ALA A 33 -16.54 -16.75 -27.76
C ALA A 33 -15.34 -15.81 -27.91
N THR A 34 -15.48 -14.59 -27.39
CA THR A 34 -14.42 -13.56 -27.38
C THR A 34 -13.86 -13.41 -25.95
N CYS A 35 -12.98 -12.43 -25.73
CA CYS A 35 -12.44 -12.17 -24.39
C CYS A 35 -13.51 -11.81 -23.34
N THR A 36 -14.65 -11.25 -23.76
CA THR A 36 -15.69 -10.74 -22.83
C THR A 36 -17.12 -11.13 -23.21
N LYS A 37 -17.32 -11.65 -24.42
CA LYS A 37 -18.64 -12.07 -24.90
C LYS A 37 -18.63 -13.58 -25.08
N ASP A 38 -19.57 -14.24 -24.41
CA ASP A 38 -19.83 -15.67 -24.60
C ASP A 38 -20.23 -15.96 -26.05
N GLY A 39 -19.83 -17.13 -26.53
CA GLY A 39 -20.26 -17.71 -27.79
C GLY A 39 -21.38 -18.73 -27.60
N GLU A 40 -21.75 -19.41 -28.68
CA GLU A 40 -22.82 -20.39 -28.72
C GLU A 40 -22.46 -21.56 -29.66
N LYS A 41 -22.85 -22.78 -29.25
CA LYS A 41 -22.88 -23.97 -30.11
C LYS A 41 -24.26 -24.61 -30.05
N GLU A 42 -24.65 -25.27 -31.14
CA GLU A 42 -25.92 -25.96 -31.25
C GLU A 42 -25.77 -27.36 -31.85
N ARG A 43 -26.68 -28.28 -31.52
CA ARG A 43 -26.79 -29.59 -32.19
C ARG A 43 -28.25 -29.94 -32.43
N SER A 44 -28.49 -30.67 -33.51
CA SER A 44 -29.84 -31.01 -33.96
C SER A 44 -30.08 -32.51 -33.87
N CYS A 45 -31.28 -32.90 -33.42
CA CYS A 45 -31.70 -34.30 -33.43
C CYS A 45 -32.07 -34.72 -34.84
N SER A 46 -31.40 -35.75 -35.36
CA SER A 46 -31.58 -36.31 -36.72
C SER A 46 -33.02 -36.74 -37.01
N THR A 47 -33.73 -37.18 -35.96
CA THR A 47 -35.03 -37.85 -36.06
C THR A 47 -36.22 -36.89 -35.89
N CYS A 48 -36.08 -35.83 -35.09
CA CYS A 48 -37.22 -34.94 -34.77
C CYS A 48 -36.94 -33.44 -34.98
N GLY A 49 -35.72 -33.06 -35.39
CA GLY A 49 -35.36 -31.67 -35.70
C GLY A 49 -35.30 -30.72 -34.51
N LYS A 50 -35.44 -31.22 -33.27
CA LYS A 50 -35.21 -30.38 -32.08
C LYS A 50 -33.75 -29.95 -32.04
N VAL A 51 -33.54 -28.66 -31.75
CA VAL A 51 -32.22 -28.05 -31.57
C VAL A 51 -31.95 -27.92 -30.07
N GLU A 52 -30.75 -28.30 -29.67
CA GLU A 52 -30.19 -28.05 -28.35
C GLU A 52 -29.05 -27.04 -28.49
N LYS A 53 -28.98 -26.08 -27.56
CA LYS A 53 -27.98 -25.01 -27.54
C LYS A 53 -27.21 -25.02 -26.24
N GLU A 54 -25.94 -24.68 -26.31
CA GLU A 54 -25.04 -24.57 -25.16
C GLU A 54 -24.14 -23.34 -25.31
N THR A 55 -23.89 -22.67 -24.19
CA THR A 55 -23.04 -21.47 -24.13
C THR A 55 -21.57 -21.85 -24.11
N ILE A 56 -20.76 -21.16 -24.92
CA ILE A 56 -19.29 -21.20 -24.84
C ILE A 56 -18.85 -19.99 -24.02
N LEU A 57 -18.32 -20.21 -22.82
CA LEU A 57 -17.93 -19.11 -21.92
C LEU A 57 -16.81 -18.26 -22.51
N ALA A 58 -16.88 -16.95 -22.30
CA ALA A 58 -15.80 -16.04 -22.63
C ALA A 58 -14.49 -16.45 -21.92
N HIS A 59 -13.40 -16.48 -22.68
CA HIS A 59 -12.12 -17.02 -22.21
C HIS A 59 -11.29 -16.02 -21.39
N GLY A 60 -11.80 -14.80 -21.18
CA GLY A 60 -11.10 -13.74 -20.46
C GLY A 60 -9.98 -13.08 -21.26
N HIS A 61 -9.15 -12.30 -20.58
CA HIS A 61 -8.03 -11.57 -21.20
C HIS A 61 -6.72 -12.36 -21.07
N SER A 62 -6.01 -12.50 -22.19
CA SER A 62 -4.66 -13.06 -22.25
C SER A 62 -3.62 -11.94 -22.18
N TYR A 63 -3.35 -11.46 -20.96
CA TYR A 63 -2.39 -10.38 -20.75
C TYR A 63 -0.94 -10.90 -20.70
N GLY A 64 -0.04 -10.19 -21.37
CA GLY A 64 1.40 -10.44 -21.31
C GLY A 64 2.08 -9.91 -20.04
N GLU A 65 3.41 -9.81 -20.10
CA GLU A 65 4.22 -9.19 -19.06
C GLU A 65 3.89 -7.70 -18.89
N TRP A 66 4.14 -7.18 -17.68
CA TRP A 66 4.00 -5.76 -17.41
C TRP A 66 5.17 -4.98 -18.01
N GLU A 67 4.85 -3.92 -18.73
CA GLU A 67 5.78 -2.93 -19.24
C GLU A 67 5.69 -1.66 -18.39
N ILE A 68 6.82 -1.14 -17.91
CA ILE A 68 6.86 0.13 -17.17
C ILE A 68 6.70 1.26 -18.18
N THR A 69 5.59 1.99 -18.10
CA THR A 69 5.30 3.14 -18.97
C THR A 69 5.80 4.44 -18.36
N THR A 70 5.91 4.50 -17.04
CA THR A 70 6.48 5.64 -16.32
C THR A 70 7.21 5.12 -15.08
N GLU A 71 8.50 5.41 -14.97
CA GLU A 71 9.28 5.08 -13.77
C GLU A 71 8.78 5.89 -12.56
N ALA A 72 8.70 5.24 -11.40
CA ALA A 72 8.38 5.93 -10.15
C ALA A 72 9.55 6.81 -9.70
N LYS A 73 9.24 7.93 -9.04
CA LYS A 73 10.23 8.83 -8.41
C LYS A 73 10.06 8.82 -6.89
N CYS A 74 10.87 9.61 -6.17
CA CYS A 74 10.81 9.67 -4.70
C CYS A 74 9.44 10.13 -4.18
N THR A 75 8.75 11.02 -4.89
CA THR A 75 7.45 11.60 -4.49
C THR A 75 6.32 11.38 -5.50
N GLU A 76 6.65 10.99 -6.74
CA GLU A 76 5.69 10.79 -7.81
C GLU A 76 5.56 9.30 -8.08
N ALA A 77 4.31 8.82 -8.10
CA ALA A 77 4.01 7.44 -8.47
C ALA A 77 4.39 7.19 -9.94
N GLY A 78 4.84 5.97 -10.22
CA GLY A 78 5.06 5.47 -11.58
C GLY A 78 3.84 4.73 -12.11
N GLU A 79 3.97 4.17 -13.31
CA GLU A 79 2.93 3.41 -13.98
C GLU A 79 3.51 2.23 -14.76
N LYS A 80 2.76 1.12 -14.77
CA LYS A 80 3.00 -0.01 -15.66
C LYS A 80 1.71 -0.44 -16.36
N GLN A 81 1.86 -0.97 -17.56
CA GLN A 81 0.76 -1.42 -18.41
C GLN A 81 1.03 -2.80 -18.98
N ARG A 82 -0.04 -3.52 -19.34
CA ARG A 82 0.03 -4.74 -20.16
C ARG A 82 -1.17 -4.82 -21.08
N SER A 83 -1.00 -5.40 -22.26
CA SER A 83 -2.05 -5.53 -23.28
C SER A 83 -2.47 -6.98 -23.47
N CYS A 84 -3.75 -7.16 -23.79
CA CYS A 84 -4.29 -8.46 -24.20
C CYS A 84 -3.89 -8.73 -25.65
N SER A 85 -3.27 -9.89 -25.92
CA SER A 85 -2.81 -10.27 -27.27
C SER A 85 -3.96 -10.38 -28.29
N GLU A 86 -5.15 -10.76 -27.83
CA GLU A 86 -6.28 -11.07 -28.70
C GLU A 86 -7.16 -9.86 -29.02
N CYS A 87 -7.39 -8.96 -28.04
CA CYS A 87 -8.34 -7.86 -28.19
C CYS A 87 -7.74 -6.46 -27.98
N GLY A 88 -6.46 -6.37 -27.63
CA GLY A 88 -5.76 -5.10 -27.44
C GLY A 88 -6.20 -4.29 -26.21
N LYS A 89 -7.09 -4.82 -25.36
CA LYS A 89 -7.44 -4.14 -24.11
C LYS A 89 -6.19 -3.98 -23.25
N ILE A 90 -6.00 -2.78 -22.71
CA ILE A 90 -4.88 -2.43 -21.85
C ILE A 90 -5.34 -2.49 -20.39
N GLU A 91 -4.53 -3.10 -19.54
CA GLU A 91 -4.62 -2.99 -18.10
C GLU A 91 -3.48 -2.12 -17.59
N THR A 92 -3.81 -1.16 -16.71
CA THR A 92 -2.85 -0.20 -16.14
C THR A 92 -2.84 -0.35 -14.62
N LYS A 93 -1.65 -0.28 -14.03
CA LYS A 93 -1.47 -0.25 -12.58
C LYS A 93 -0.44 0.79 -12.18
N THR A 94 -0.74 1.47 -11.07
CA THR A 94 0.17 2.40 -10.41
C THR A 94 1.33 1.66 -9.77
N ILE A 95 2.52 2.24 -9.86
CA ILE A 95 3.70 1.87 -9.07
C ILE A 95 3.84 2.92 -7.98
N GLU A 96 3.84 2.50 -6.72
CA GLU A 96 3.98 3.42 -5.58
C GLU A 96 5.27 4.26 -5.70
N PRO A 97 5.28 5.52 -5.21
CA PRO A 97 6.49 6.32 -5.15
C PRO A 97 7.62 5.59 -4.42
N LEU A 98 8.86 5.80 -4.85
CA LEU A 98 10.05 5.14 -4.29
C LEU A 98 10.34 5.54 -2.84
N GLY A 99 9.73 6.62 -2.37
CA GLY A 99 10.07 7.27 -1.11
C GLY A 99 11.47 7.90 -1.15
N HIS A 100 11.81 8.58 -0.06
CA HIS A 100 13.15 9.13 0.13
C HIS A 100 13.98 8.19 1.00
N ASN A 101 15.28 8.11 0.70
CA ASN A 101 16.28 7.47 1.55
C ASN A 101 17.37 8.51 1.81
N TYR A 102 17.38 9.08 3.02
CA TYR A 102 18.22 10.21 3.37
C TYR A 102 19.53 9.77 4.02
N VAL A 103 20.64 10.36 3.58
CA VAL A 103 21.94 10.28 4.25
C VAL A 103 22.45 11.71 4.40
N ASN A 104 22.84 12.12 5.60
CA ASN A 104 23.26 13.51 5.89
C ASN A 104 22.23 14.57 5.43
N ASN A 105 20.94 14.31 5.65
CA ASN A 105 19.79 15.16 5.26
C ASN A 105 19.52 15.30 3.76
N GLU A 106 20.26 14.58 2.92
CA GLU A 106 20.10 14.60 1.48
C GLU A 106 19.65 13.23 0.99
N CYS A 107 18.61 13.18 0.17
CA CYS A 107 18.15 11.93 -0.40
C CYS A 107 19.20 11.40 -1.37
N ILE A 108 19.70 10.19 -1.15
CA ILE A 108 20.77 9.60 -1.99
C ILE A 108 20.34 9.38 -3.45
N ARG A 109 19.03 9.40 -3.72
CA ARG A 109 18.47 9.17 -5.07
C ARG A 109 18.16 10.46 -5.82
N CYS A 110 17.50 11.41 -5.15
CA CYS A 110 16.99 12.62 -5.80
C CYS A 110 17.66 13.92 -5.34
N HIS A 111 18.63 13.84 -4.42
CA HIS A 111 19.35 14.98 -3.85
C HIS A 111 18.45 16.04 -3.20
N HIS A 112 17.19 15.68 -2.93
CA HIS A 112 16.29 16.52 -2.16
C HIS A 112 16.82 16.62 -0.73
N VAL A 113 17.00 17.85 -0.26
CA VAL A 113 17.34 18.11 1.14
C VAL A 113 16.02 18.26 1.90
N ARG A 114 15.83 17.49 2.98
CA ARG A 114 14.60 17.61 3.81
C ARG A 114 14.40 19.08 4.20
N ALA A 115 13.17 19.59 4.05
CA ALA A 115 12.79 20.86 4.64
C ALA A 115 13.00 20.77 6.15
N GLN A 116 13.96 21.54 6.66
CA GLN A 116 14.34 21.51 8.06
C GLN A 116 13.52 22.55 8.80
N SER A 117 12.67 22.11 9.73
CA SER A 117 11.98 23.03 10.63
C SER A 117 12.58 22.94 12.03
N THR A 118 13.02 24.08 12.54
CA THR A 118 13.29 24.30 13.97
C THR A 118 12.05 24.85 14.69
N GLU A 119 10.92 25.01 13.97
CA GLU A 119 9.68 25.54 14.53
C GLU A 119 9.12 24.59 15.59
N GLY A 120 8.79 25.14 16.74
CA GLY A 120 8.31 24.38 17.90
C GLY A 120 9.40 23.75 18.75
N VAL A 121 10.67 23.79 18.35
CA VAL A 121 11.78 23.35 19.22
C VAL A 121 12.03 24.42 20.29
N VAL A 122 11.77 24.06 21.55
CA VAL A 122 11.99 24.94 22.71
C VAL A 122 13.30 24.53 23.37
N PHE A 123 14.23 25.48 23.45
CA PHE A 123 15.52 25.30 24.12
C PHE A 123 15.51 25.87 25.54
N ALA A 124 16.34 25.32 26.40
CA ALA A 124 16.64 25.89 27.72
C ALA A 124 18.15 25.88 27.97
N TYR A 125 18.62 26.92 28.68
CA TYR A 125 20.03 27.05 29.06
C TYR A 125 20.36 26.11 30.22
N ASP A 126 21.48 25.42 30.10
CA ASP A 126 22.09 24.56 31.10
C ASP A 126 23.37 25.22 31.60
N SER A 127 23.29 25.79 32.80
CA SER A 127 24.42 26.52 33.42
C SER A 127 25.54 25.60 33.89
N GLU A 128 25.31 24.30 34.04
CA GLU A 128 26.35 23.34 34.41
C GLU A 128 27.30 23.06 33.24
N PHE A 129 26.77 23.06 32.01
CA PHE A 129 27.52 22.75 30.79
C PHE A 129 27.81 23.98 29.92
N ASP A 130 27.36 25.17 30.35
CA ASP A 130 27.42 26.42 29.57
C ASP A 130 26.93 26.21 28.13
N GLY A 131 25.74 25.61 28.01
CA GLY A 131 25.16 25.19 26.74
C GLY A 131 23.64 25.12 26.78
N TYR A 132 23.03 24.68 25.68
CA TYR A 132 21.58 24.51 25.58
C TYR A 132 21.20 23.02 25.48
N TYR A 133 19.96 22.73 25.84
CA TYR A 133 19.31 21.46 25.57
C TYR A 133 17.90 21.69 25.02
N VAL A 134 17.40 20.69 24.28
CA VAL A 134 16.00 20.69 23.84
C VAL A 134 15.13 20.38 25.04
N LYS A 135 14.37 21.37 25.52
CA LYS A 135 13.47 21.23 26.66
C LYS A 135 12.16 20.57 26.26
N GLU A 136 11.60 20.98 25.14
CA GLU A 136 10.27 20.59 24.69
C GLU A 136 10.14 20.78 23.18
N TYR A 137 9.31 19.97 22.54
CA TYR A 137 8.88 20.16 21.16
C TYR A 137 7.37 20.38 21.09
N THR A 138 6.99 21.57 20.61
CA THR A 138 5.60 22.02 20.49
C THR A 138 5.12 22.15 19.03
N GLY A 139 5.96 21.74 18.08
CA GLY A 139 5.65 21.83 16.65
C GLY A 139 4.79 20.67 16.15
N THR A 140 4.35 20.78 14.89
CA THR A 140 3.52 19.80 14.18
C THR A 140 4.24 19.19 12.97
N ALA A 141 5.52 19.49 12.78
CA ALA A 141 6.27 19.00 11.63
C ALA A 141 6.59 17.51 11.82
N SER A 142 6.39 16.72 10.77
CA SER A 142 6.74 15.29 10.79
C SER A 142 8.25 15.04 10.70
N SER A 143 9.05 16.06 10.40
CA SER A 143 10.52 16.03 10.36
C SER A 143 11.10 17.25 11.06
N VAL A 144 11.80 17.02 12.17
CA VAL A 144 12.36 18.08 13.03
C VAL A 144 13.87 18.09 12.94
N VAL A 145 14.47 19.28 12.93
CA VAL A 145 15.93 19.45 12.96
C VAL A 145 16.35 20.21 14.20
N ILE A 146 17.28 19.63 14.95
CA ILE A 146 17.88 20.29 16.12
C ILE A 146 19.12 21.07 15.66
N GLY A 147 19.16 22.37 15.96
CA GLY A 147 20.32 23.21 15.68
C GLY A 147 21.53 22.82 16.52
N ALA A 148 22.74 22.88 15.94
CA ALA A 148 23.98 22.59 16.66
C ALA A 148 24.32 23.64 17.73
N SER A 149 23.83 24.87 17.55
CA SER A 149 23.90 25.99 18.49
C SER A 149 22.54 26.66 18.61
N TYR A 150 22.37 27.42 19.69
CA TYR A 150 21.23 28.27 19.95
C TYR A 150 21.70 29.54 20.66
N ASP A 151 20.97 30.64 20.46
CA ASP A 151 21.20 31.92 21.14
C ASP A 151 19.83 32.45 21.61
N ASP A 152 19.66 32.59 22.92
CA ASP A 152 18.45 33.16 23.53
C ASP A 152 18.50 34.69 23.69
N GLY A 153 19.60 35.33 23.27
CA GLY A 153 19.88 36.75 23.43
C GLY A 153 20.32 37.17 24.85
N VAL A 154 20.43 36.22 25.78
CA VAL A 154 20.80 36.44 27.19
C VAL A 154 22.15 35.80 27.51
N HIS A 155 22.36 34.55 27.10
CA HIS A 155 23.58 33.78 27.37
C HIS A 155 24.51 33.66 26.15
N GLY A 156 24.09 34.25 25.02
CA GLY A 156 24.81 34.25 23.75
C GLY A 156 24.75 32.90 23.03
N GLU A 157 25.35 32.84 21.84
CA GLU A 157 25.38 31.61 21.06
C GLU A 157 26.22 30.51 21.75
N LYS A 158 25.56 29.40 22.08
CA LYS A 158 26.19 28.21 22.69
C LYS A 158 25.72 26.93 22.01
N SER A 159 26.49 25.86 22.18
CA SER A 159 26.15 24.56 21.61
C SER A 159 24.91 23.93 22.25
N VAL A 160 24.08 23.27 21.43
CA VAL A 160 23.03 22.39 21.92
C VAL A 160 23.63 21.02 22.14
N THR A 161 23.58 20.52 23.38
CA THR A 161 24.35 19.35 23.81
C THR A 161 23.49 18.18 24.27
N LYS A 162 22.19 18.38 24.53
CA LYS A 162 21.32 17.32 25.06
C LYS A 162 19.90 17.39 24.53
N ILE A 163 19.25 16.24 24.52
CA ILE A 163 17.79 16.14 24.45
C ILE A 163 17.27 15.95 25.87
N GLY A 164 16.43 16.88 26.32
CA GLY A 164 15.91 16.96 27.67
C GLY A 164 14.94 15.83 28.02
N GLU A 165 14.67 15.68 29.31
CA GLU A 165 13.70 14.72 29.81
C GLU A 165 12.31 15.02 29.25
N GLY A 166 11.69 14.04 28.61
CA GLY A 166 10.36 14.21 28.02
C GLY A 166 10.28 15.19 26.84
N ALA A 167 11.41 15.57 26.22
CA ALA A 167 11.43 16.66 25.24
C ALA A 167 10.44 16.50 24.08
N PHE A 168 10.16 15.29 23.62
CA PHE A 168 9.23 14.98 22.54
C PHE A 168 8.05 14.09 22.99
N ILE A 169 7.85 13.90 24.30
CA ILE A 169 6.93 12.91 24.86
C ILE A 169 5.53 12.96 24.23
N GLY A 170 5.03 11.79 23.80
CA GLY A 170 3.70 11.61 23.25
C GLY A 170 3.47 12.24 21.88
N ASN A 171 4.51 12.72 21.20
CA ASN A 171 4.36 13.29 19.87
C ASN A 171 4.18 12.19 18.81
N THR A 172 2.95 12.04 18.30
CA THR A 172 2.60 11.02 17.30
C THR A 172 2.85 11.45 15.86
N GLU A 173 3.14 12.72 15.61
CA GLU A 173 3.29 13.28 14.26
C GLU A 173 4.74 13.19 13.76
N ILE A 174 5.72 13.27 14.67
CA ILE A 174 7.13 13.18 14.29
C ILE A 174 7.44 11.78 13.75
N THR A 175 8.03 11.75 12.56
CA THR A 175 8.55 10.54 11.91
C THR A 175 10.07 10.54 11.85
N THR A 176 10.67 11.73 11.92
CA THR A 176 12.11 11.92 11.82
C THR A 176 12.59 13.03 12.76
N VAL A 177 13.70 12.77 13.45
CA VAL A 177 14.44 13.80 14.19
C VAL A 177 15.90 13.79 13.75
N VAL A 178 16.38 14.93 13.27
CA VAL A 178 17.77 15.10 12.85
C VAL A 178 18.54 15.75 13.99
N LEU A 179 19.49 15.00 14.55
CA LEU A 179 20.37 15.47 15.60
C LEU A 179 21.69 16.00 15.04
N PRO A 180 22.22 17.12 15.57
CA PRO A 180 23.56 17.59 15.24
C PRO A 180 24.60 16.80 16.04
N ASN A 181 25.82 16.71 15.49
CA ASN A 181 26.97 16.07 16.14
C ASN A 181 27.45 16.79 17.42
N THR A 182 26.74 17.81 17.90
CA THR A 182 26.96 18.46 19.19
C THR A 182 26.18 17.81 20.32
N ILE A 183 25.17 16.98 20.02
CA ILE A 183 24.44 16.22 21.03
C ILE A 183 25.37 15.18 21.66
N ARG A 184 25.35 15.12 22.98
CA ARG A 184 26.15 14.23 23.82
C ARG A 184 25.27 13.34 24.69
N LYS A 185 24.02 13.72 24.96
CA LYS A 185 23.15 13.01 25.90
C LYS A 185 21.67 13.05 25.51
N ILE A 186 20.97 11.94 25.71
CA ILE A 186 19.52 11.83 25.57
C ILE A 186 18.96 11.36 26.91
N LEU A 187 18.15 12.20 27.55
CA LEU A 187 17.61 11.95 28.89
C LEU A 187 16.36 11.06 28.86
N SER A 188 15.91 10.66 30.06
CA SER A 188 14.76 9.77 30.24
C SER A 188 13.52 10.31 29.53
N HIS A 189 12.76 9.40 28.96
CA HIS A 189 11.53 9.69 28.23
C HIS A 189 11.63 10.71 27.08
N ALA A 190 12.83 11.05 26.60
CA ALA A 190 13.03 12.07 25.57
C ALA A 190 12.11 11.91 24.35
N PHE A 191 11.86 10.69 23.90
CA PHE A 191 10.96 10.32 22.81
C PHE A 191 9.92 9.28 23.23
N TYR A 192 9.51 9.28 24.50
CA TYR A 192 8.55 8.32 25.03
C TYR A 192 7.18 8.47 24.34
N ASP A 193 6.57 7.36 23.92
CA ASP A 193 5.30 7.31 23.18
C ASP A 193 5.29 8.15 21.87
N CYS A 194 6.46 8.40 21.27
CA CYS A 194 6.53 8.96 19.91
C CYS A 194 6.29 7.88 18.85
N ALA A 195 5.05 7.39 18.75
CA ALA A 195 4.68 6.23 17.92
C ALA A 195 4.96 6.38 16.41
N GLY A 196 5.09 7.61 15.91
CA GLY A 196 5.43 7.89 14.51
C GLY A 196 6.92 7.83 14.21
N LEU A 197 7.79 7.94 15.23
CA LEU A 197 9.23 8.11 15.05
C LEU A 197 9.86 6.81 14.55
N VAL A 198 10.41 6.86 13.34
CA VAL A 198 11.04 5.73 12.64
C VAL A 198 12.49 6.00 12.24
N ASP A 199 12.90 7.27 12.18
CA ASP A 199 14.20 7.67 11.63
C ASP A 199 14.89 8.70 12.55
N ILE A 200 15.91 8.25 13.28
CA ILE A 200 16.80 9.09 14.09
C ILE A 200 18.20 8.48 14.10
N ASN A 201 19.21 9.28 13.76
CA ASN A 201 20.61 8.85 13.83
C ASN A 201 21.20 9.27 15.18
N ILE A 202 21.58 8.28 15.99
CA ILE A 202 22.20 8.45 17.32
C ILE A 202 23.57 7.76 17.42
N ASP A 203 24.13 7.26 16.32
CA ASP A 203 25.35 6.43 16.31
C ASP A 203 26.59 7.15 16.86
N PHE A 204 26.56 8.48 16.87
CA PHE A 204 27.63 9.32 17.40
C PHE A 204 27.50 9.60 18.91
N ILE A 205 26.44 9.11 19.57
CA ILE A 205 26.19 9.28 21.00
C ILE A 205 26.56 7.96 21.72
N PRO A 206 27.42 8.00 22.75
CA PRO A 206 27.72 6.82 23.55
C PRO A 206 26.46 6.19 24.17
N SER A 207 26.35 4.87 24.15
CA SER A 207 25.17 4.16 24.66
C SER A 207 24.84 4.45 26.12
N GLU A 208 25.86 4.71 26.94
CA GLU A 208 25.76 5.10 28.35
C GLU A 208 25.17 6.49 28.58
N ASP A 209 25.19 7.34 27.55
CA ASP A 209 24.62 8.68 27.56
C ASP A 209 23.20 8.73 26.97
N ILE A 210 22.63 7.56 26.65
CA ILE A 210 21.25 7.40 26.21
C ILE A 210 20.46 6.73 27.34
N ALA A 211 19.45 7.42 27.86
CA ALA A 211 18.57 6.84 28.86
C ALA A 211 17.82 5.62 28.31
N ALA A 212 17.73 4.54 29.10
CA ALA A 212 17.17 3.26 28.67
C ALA A 212 15.69 3.33 28.25
N ASP A 213 14.97 4.33 28.75
CA ASP A 213 13.55 4.59 28.49
C ASP A 213 13.31 5.74 27.48
N ALA A 214 14.37 6.28 26.87
CA ALA A 214 14.28 7.42 25.97
C ALA A 214 13.41 7.15 24.73
N PHE A 215 13.37 5.91 24.24
CA PHE A 215 12.71 5.52 22.98
C PHE A 215 11.56 4.52 23.17
N VAL A 216 11.09 4.32 24.39
CA VAL A 216 9.96 3.41 24.67
C VAL A 216 8.70 3.95 23.98
N GLY A 217 7.99 3.10 23.24
CA GLY A 217 6.78 3.50 22.49
C GLY A 217 7.06 4.14 21.13
N THR A 218 8.30 4.13 20.66
CA THR A 218 8.66 4.53 19.28
C THR A 218 8.68 3.33 18.33
N MET A 219 8.72 3.60 17.02
CA MET A 219 8.88 2.59 15.96
C MET A 219 10.33 2.56 15.42
N TYR A 220 11.25 3.23 16.11
CA TYR A 220 12.67 3.26 15.80
C TYR A 220 13.32 1.93 16.23
N GLU A 221 14.13 1.34 15.34
CA GLU A 221 14.86 0.07 15.55
C GLU A 221 16.37 0.30 15.70
#